data_AF-A0A3B8XHP7-F1
#
_entry.id   AF-A0A3B8XHP7-F1
#
_cell.length_a   1.000
_cell.length_b   1.000
_cell.length_c   1.000
_cell.angle_alpha   90.00
_cell.angle_beta   90.00
_cell.angle_gamma   90.00
#
_symmetry.space_group_name_H-M   'P 1'
#
loop_
_entity.id
_entity.type
_entity.pdbx_description
1 polymer ?
#
loop_
_entity_poly.entity_id
_entity_poly.type
_entity_poly.pdbx_seq_one_letter_code
_entity_poly.pdbx_strand_id
1 'polypeptide(L)'
;GLQGMPRRYSDYPDAFAHWNYISSIGSYISAFGVLIFLIGVAQAFIKKQKAADNPWGEGATTLEWTLSSPPPFHQFSELPRIK
;
A
#
# COMPACT_ATOMS: atom_id res chain seq x y z
N GLY A 1 0.45 6.92 25.64
CA GLY A 1 -1.02 6.77 25.64
C GLY A 1 -1.52 6.33 27.00
N LEU A 2 -1.36 5.04 27.35
CA LEU A 2 -1.87 4.47 28.60
C LEU A 2 -1.31 5.12 29.88
N GLN A 3 -0.07 5.63 29.84
CA GLN A 3 0.52 6.38 30.95
C GLN A 3 -0.02 7.82 31.09
N GLY A 4 -1.22 8.09 30.55
CA GLY A 4 -1.90 9.38 30.71
C GLY A 4 -1.39 10.51 29.81
N MET A 5 -0.50 10.23 28.85
CA MET A 5 0.03 11.27 27.97
C MET A 5 -1.07 11.82 27.04
N PRO A 6 -1.47 13.10 27.16
CA PRO A 6 -2.50 13.71 26.34
C PRO A 6 -2.01 14.02 24.91
N ARG A 7 -2.92 14.09 23.94
CA ARG A 7 -2.59 14.35 22.52
C ARG A 7 -2.34 15.84 22.26
N ARG A 8 -1.59 16.15 21.18
CA ARG A 8 -1.35 17.51 20.65
C ARG A 8 -0.53 18.41 21.57
N TYR A 9 0.56 17.88 22.12
CA TYR A 9 1.56 18.65 22.87
C TYR A 9 2.81 18.82 22.02
N SER A 10 3.41 20.02 22.06
CA SER A 10 4.66 20.31 21.37
C SER A 10 5.86 19.69 22.08
N ASP A 11 5.85 19.75 23.41
CA ASP A 11 6.93 19.28 24.27
C ASP A 11 6.46 18.22 25.26
N TYR A 12 7.41 17.41 25.72
CA TYR A 12 7.16 16.23 26.52
C TYR A 12 7.85 16.38 27.88
N PRO A 13 7.15 16.11 28.99
CA PRO A 13 7.79 15.87 30.28
C PRO A 13 8.81 14.72 30.18
N ASP A 14 9.92 14.82 30.92
CA ASP A 14 11.02 13.83 30.90
C ASP A 14 10.54 12.39 31.12
N ALA A 15 9.47 12.20 31.90
CA ALA A 15 8.85 10.90 32.15
C ALA A 15 8.40 10.15 30.88
N PHE A 16 8.15 10.84 29.77
CA PHE A 16 7.73 10.23 28.50
C PHE A 16 8.82 10.20 27.44
N ALA A 17 10.01 10.76 27.71
CA ALA A 17 11.08 10.89 26.71
C ALA A 17 11.49 9.55 26.10
N HIS A 18 11.60 8.50 26.91
CA HIS A 18 12.00 7.16 26.45
C HIS A 18 11.03 6.57 25.41
N TRP A 19 9.73 6.58 25.70
CA TRP A 19 8.73 6.04 24.76
C TRP A 19 8.58 6.89 23.51
N ASN A 20 8.78 8.21 23.61
CA ASN A 20 8.82 9.08 22.44
C ASN A 20 10.04 8.84 21.57
N TYR A 21 11.19 8.54 22.17
CA TYR A 21 12.39 8.15 21.41
C TYR A 21 12.15 6.86 20.62
N ILE A 22 11.59 5.82 21.24
CA ILE A 22 11.21 4.57 20.56
C ILE A 22 10.19 4.84 19.45
N SER A 23 9.16 5.65 19.73
CA SER A 23 8.17 6.05 18.72
C SER A 23 8.80 6.79 17.53
N SER A 24 9.81 7.62 17.79
CA SER A 24 10.55 8.36 16.76
C SER A 24 11.35 7.42 15.88
N ILE A 25 12.02 6.42 16.47
CA ILE A 25 12.69 5.36 15.70
C ILE A 25 11.68 4.64 14.79
N GLY A 26 10.51 4.27 15.32
CA GLY A 26 9.44 3.65 14.52
C GLY A 26 8.95 4.52 13.36
N SER A 27 8.89 5.85 13.56
CA SER A 27 8.56 6.80 12.50
C SER A 27 9.62 6.82 11.41
N TYR A 28 10.92 6.82 11.76
CA TYR A 28 12.00 6.77 10.77
C TYR A 28 12.00 5.45 9.99
N ILE A 29 11.75 4.31 10.65
CA ILE A 29 11.59 3.01 9.98
C ILE A 29 10.42 3.06 8.98
N SER A 30 9.30 3.66 9.39
CA SER A 30 8.12 3.80 8.51
C SER A 30 8.41 4.69 7.31
N ALA A 31 9.12 5.81 7.52
CA ALA A 31 9.55 6.70 6.43
C ALA A 31 10.48 5.97 5.44
N PHE A 32 11.39 5.14 5.94
CA PHE A 32 12.24 4.30 5.09
C PHE A 32 11.43 3.24 4.31
N GLY A 33 10.40 2.65 4.93
CA GLY A 33 9.45 1.76 4.24
C GLY A 33 8.73 2.44 3.08
N VAL A 34 8.29 3.69 3.27
CA VAL A 34 7.69 4.49 2.18
C VAL A 34 8.70 4.74 1.05
N LEU A 35 9.97 5.00 1.38
CA LEU A 35 11.01 5.18 0.37
C LEU A 35 11.19 3.91 -0.49
N ILE A 36 11.24 2.74 0.14
CA ILE A 36 11.31 1.44 -0.57
C ILE A 36 10.09 1.27 -1.49
N PHE A 37 8.89 1.58 -1.00
CA PHE A 37 7.66 1.52 -1.80
C PHE A 37 7.74 2.42 -3.04
N LEU A 38 8.17 3.67 -2.88
CA LEU A 38 8.32 4.61 -3.99
C LEU A 38 9.36 4.15 -5.02
N ILE A 39 10.48 3.57 -4.57
CA ILE A 39 11.48 2.98 -5.46
C ILE A 39 10.87 1.80 -6.24
N GLY A 40 10.10 0.94 -5.59
CA GLY A 40 9.39 -0.17 -6.24
C GLY A 40 8.43 0.31 -7.32
N VAL A 41 7.62 1.33 -7.02
CA VAL A 41 6.71 1.97 -7.98
C VAL A 41 7.49 2.56 -9.16
N ALA A 42 8.54 3.33 -8.90
CA ALA A 42 9.38 3.92 -9.95
C ALA A 42 10.00 2.86 -10.86
N GLN A 43 10.52 1.77 -10.29
CA GLN A 43 11.05 0.65 -11.07
C GLN A 43 9.98 -0.02 -11.93
N ALA A 44 8.75 -0.18 -11.44
CA ALA A 44 7.65 -0.75 -12.22
C ALA A 44 7.35 0.09 -13.47
N PHE A 45 7.29 1.43 -13.32
CA PHE A 45 7.08 2.35 -14.45
C PHE A 45 8.24 2.38 -15.46
N ILE A 46 9.48 2.19 -15.00
CA ILE A 46 10.66 2.13 -15.87
C ILE A 46 10.69 0.80 -16.66
N LYS A 47 10.50 -0.33 -15.97
CA LYS A 47 10.62 -1.67 -16.58
C LYS A 47 9.47 -2.00 -17.53
N LYS A 48 8.27 -1.44 -17.31
CA LYS A 48 7.06 -1.66 -18.14
C LYS A 48 6.79 -3.13 -18.46
N GLN A 49 7.06 -4.02 -17.50
CA GLN A 49 6.77 -5.45 -17.67
C GLN A 49 5.27 -5.64 -17.79
N LYS A 50 4.82 -6.34 -18.83
CA LYS A 50 3.41 -6.69 -18.98
C LYS A 50 3.02 -7.69 -17.91
N ALA A 51 1.95 -7.40 -17.19
CA ALA A 51 1.33 -8.35 -16.29
C ALA A 51 0.56 -9.41 -17.10
N ALA A 52 0.32 -10.58 -16.49
CA ALA A 52 -0.69 -11.49 -16.99
C ALA A 52 -2.09 -10.87 -16.85
N ASP A 53 -3.06 -11.40 -17.58
CA ASP A 53 -4.47 -10.96 -17.52
C ASP A 53 -5.03 -11.08 -16.10
N ASN A 54 -4.74 -12.20 -15.44
CA ASN A 54 -4.95 -12.39 -14.00
C ASN A 54 -3.60 -12.54 -13.27
N PRO A 55 -3.01 -11.44 -12.75
CA PRO A 55 -1.74 -11.49 -12.04
C PRO A 55 -1.84 -12.06 -10.61
N TRP A 56 -3.05 -12.22 -10.08
CA TRP A 56 -3.31 -12.69 -8.71
C TRP A 56 -3.62 -14.20 -8.65
N GLY A 57 -3.81 -14.84 -9.80
CA GLY A 57 -4.06 -16.27 -9.93
C GLY A 57 -5.51 -16.67 -9.65
N GLU A 58 -5.74 -17.98 -9.51
CA GLU A 58 -7.07 -18.59 -9.46
C GLU A 58 -7.96 -18.11 -8.29
N GLY A 59 -7.37 -17.53 -7.24
CA GLY A 59 -8.12 -16.97 -6.11
C GLY A 59 -8.82 -15.64 -6.43
N ALA A 60 -8.43 -14.96 -7.50
CA ALA A 60 -9.03 -13.72 -7.94
C ALA A 60 -10.11 -14.01 -8.99
N THR A 61 -11.34 -14.20 -8.52
CA THR A 61 -12.47 -14.74 -9.30
C THR A 61 -13.50 -13.69 -9.72
N THR A 62 -13.27 -12.43 -9.37
CA THR A 62 -14.13 -11.31 -9.75
C THR A 62 -13.96 -10.97 -11.24
N LEU A 63 -14.96 -10.27 -11.80
CA LEU A 63 -15.05 -10.05 -13.26
C LEU A 63 -13.87 -9.25 -13.82
N GLU A 64 -13.24 -8.36 -13.05
CA GLU A 64 -12.10 -7.56 -13.51
C GLU A 64 -10.89 -8.42 -13.91
N TRP A 65 -10.74 -9.62 -13.35
CA TRP A 65 -9.63 -10.54 -13.65
C TRP A 65 -9.90 -11.45 -14.86
N THR A 66 -11.04 -11.26 -15.53
CA THR A 66 -11.34 -11.90 -16.82
C THR A 66 -10.88 -11.07 -18.02
N LEU A 67 -10.45 -9.84 -17.78
CA LEU A 67 -9.99 -8.90 -18.80
C LEU A 67 -8.48 -8.97 -19.00
N SER A 68 -8.02 -8.50 -20.16
CA SER A 68 -6.59 -8.38 -20.44
C SER A 68 -5.91 -7.31 -19.59
N SER A 69 -4.59 -7.40 -19.44
CA SER A 69 -3.78 -6.36 -18.79
C SER A 69 -2.80 -5.70 -19.79
N PRO A 70 -2.99 -4.42 -20.20
CA PRO A 70 -4.01 -3.47 -19.74
C PRO A 70 -5.42 -3.75 -20.30
N PRO A 71 -6.47 -3.28 -19.61
CA PRO A 71 -7.84 -3.50 -20.05
C PRO A 71 -8.16 -2.71 -21.34
N PRO A 72 -9.01 -3.26 -22.23
CA PRO A 72 -9.48 -2.56 -23.41
C PRO A 72 -10.44 -1.42 -23.04
N PHE A 73 -10.60 -0.44 -23.95
CA PHE A 73 -11.51 0.70 -23.75
C PHE A 73 -12.97 0.25 -23.57
N HIS A 74 -13.42 -0.70 -24.38
CA HIS A 74 -14.68 -1.39 -24.20
C HIS A 74 -14.41 -2.76 -23.57
N GLN A 75 -14.86 -2.95 -22.33
CA GLN A 75 -14.44 -4.07 -21.49
C GLN A 75 -15.15 -5.39 -21.83
N PHE A 76 -16.46 -5.35 -22.06
CA PHE A 76 -17.27 -6.54 -22.27
C PHE A 76 -18.16 -6.37 -23.50
N SER A 77 -17.83 -7.07 -24.59
CA SER A 77 -18.68 -7.12 -25.78
C SER A 77 -19.97 -7.91 -25.56
N GLU A 78 -19.93 -8.87 -24.62
CA GLU A 78 -21.08 -9.70 -24.21
C GLU A 78 -21.30 -9.54 -22.71
N LEU A 79 -22.56 -9.56 -22.26
CA LEU A 79 -22.86 -9.44 -20.83
C LEU A 79 -22.29 -10.64 -20.05
N PRO A 80 -21.42 -10.39 -19.05
CA PRO A 80 -20.89 -11.45 -18.22
C PRO A 80 -22.02 -12.05 -17.36
N ARG A 81 -22.07 -13.38 -17.30
CA ARG A 81 -23.03 -14.09 -16.46
C ARG A 81 -22.40 -14.33 -15.10
N ILE A 82 -22.94 -13.65 -14.09
CA ILE A 82 -22.59 -13.87 -12.68
C ILE A 82 -23.38 -15.10 -12.21
N LYS A 83 -22.70 -16.08 -11.59
CA LYS A 83 -23.30 -17.26 -10.97
C LYS A 83 -23.10 -17.22 -9.47
#